data_AF-A0A843FEP2-F1
#
_entry.id   AF-A0A843FEP2-F1
#
_cell.length_a   1.000
_cell.length_b   1.000
_cell.length_c   1.000
_cell.angle_alpha   90.00
_cell.angle_beta   90.00
_cell.angle_gamma   90.00
#
_symmetry.space_group_name_H-M   'P 1'
#
loop_
_entity.id
_entity.type
_entity.pdbx_description
1 polymer ?
#
loop_
_entity_poly.entity_id
_entity_poly.type
_entity_poly.pdbx_seq_one_letter_code
_entity_poly.pdbx_strand_id
1 'polypeptide(L)' 'GRSKIEKRPLLLIEAEYEDMKIRSLVQNAETIRLVDENGEPISVSVLEPGMKVKGFIDDSARHFGMAIDEQIIEQ' A
#
# COMPACT_ATOMS: atom_id res chain seq x y z
N GLY A 1 -18.65 9.14 -27.28
CA GLY A 1 -18.31 8.08 -26.31
C GLY A 1 -18.42 8.64 -24.90
N ARG A 2 -19.07 7.94 -23.97
CA ARG A 2 -19.13 8.36 -22.56
C ARG A 2 -17.91 7.78 -21.86
N SER A 3 -16.93 8.62 -21.55
CA SER A 3 -15.87 8.25 -20.61
C SER A 3 -16.39 8.55 -19.20
N LYS A 4 -16.58 7.50 -18.39
CA LYS A 4 -17.02 7.64 -16.99
C LYS A 4 -15.76 7.85 -16.16
N ILE A 5 -15.38 9.12 -15.98
CA ILE A 5 -14.25 9.50 -15.14
C ILE A 5 -14.69 9.34 -13.67
N GLU A 6 -14.46 8.18 -13.08
CA GLU A 6 -14.60 7.98 -11.64
C GLU A 6 -13.35 8.52 -10.93
N LYS A 7 -13.49 9.66 -10.25
CA LYS A 7 -12.47 10.14 -9.32
C LYS A 7 -12.61 9.35 -8.01
N ARG A 8 -11.84 8.27 -7.84
CA ARG A 8 -11.68 7.64 -6.53
C ARG A 8 -10.49 8.28 -5.81
N PRO A 9 -10.65 8.76 -4.56
CA PRO A 9 -9.52 9.26 -3.80
C PRO A 9 -8.50 8.14 -3.59
N LEU A 10 -7.22 8.49 -3.55
CA LEU A 10 -6.16 7.58 -3.12
C LEU A 10 -6.13 7.54 -1.58
N LEU A 11 -5.81 6.38 -1.01
CA LEU A 11 -5.50 6.18 0.39
C LEU A 11 -3.98 6.08 0.54
N LEU A 12 -3.41 6.86 1.46
CA LEU A 12 -2.06 6.66 1.96
C LEU A 12 -2.13 5.74 3.17
N ILE A 13 -1.51 4.58 3.06
CA ILE A 13 -1.34 3.63 4.16
C ILE A 13 0.09 3.78 4.66
N GLU A 14 0.23 4.09 5.95
CA GLU A 14 1.51 4.12 6.65
C GLU A 14 1.56 2.94 7.64
N ALA A 15 2.64 2.17 7.59
CA ALA A 15 2.91 1.07 8.50
C ALA A 15 4.33 1.21 9.06
N GLU A 16 4.56 0.63 10.24
CA GLU A 16 5.85 0.66 10.92
C GLU A 16 6.30 -0.78 11.21
N TYR A 17 7.56 -1.08 10.88
CA TYR A 17 8.19 -2.38 11.11
C TYR A 17 9.67 -2.17 11.44
N GLU A 18 10.13 -2.62 12.62
CA GLU A 18 11.55 -2.57 13.04
C GLU A 18 12.22 -1.20 12.74
N ASP A 19 11.59 -0.11 13.19
CA ASP A 19 12.01 1.29 12.98
C ASP A 19 11.97 1.80 11.51
N MET A 20 11.51 0.97 10.56
CA MET A 20 11.24 1.36 9.19
C MET A 20 9.78 1.81 9.02
N LYS A 21 9.60 2.99 8.42
CA LYS A 21 8.29 3.46 7.96
C LYS A 21 8.04 3.04 6.52
N ILE A 22 6.97 2.28 6.33
CA ILE A 22 6.52 1.79 5.03
C ILE A 22 5.30 2.61 4.61
N ARG A 23 5.31 3.09 3.36
CA ARG A 23 4.23 3.89 2.81
C ARG A 23 3.72 3.27 1.52
N SER A 24 2.41 3.17 1.38
CA SER A 24 1.77 2.71 0.16
C SER A 24 0.61 3.62 -0.21
N LEU A 25 0.52 3.97 -1.49
CA LEU A 25 -0.62 4.69 -2.06
C LEU A 25 -1.49 3.71 -2.84
N VAL A 26 -2.74 3.56 -2.42
CA VAL A 26 -3.70 2.63 -3.04
C VAL A 26 -4.99 3.35 -3.43
N GLN A 27 -5.74 2.79 -4.37
CA GLN A 27 -7.07 3.32 -4.67
C GLN A 27 -8.02 3.01 -3.51
N ASN A 28 -8.81 3.99 -3.08
CA ASN A 28 -9.91 3.73 -2.15
C ASN A 28 -11.01 2.94 -2.86
N ALA A 29 -10.95 1.61 -2.74
CA ALA A 29 -11.94 0.71 -3.32
C ALA A 29 -12.02 -0.58 -2.51
N GLU A 30 -13.24 -1.10 -2.35
CA GLU A 30 -13.51 -2.35 -1.63
C GLU A 30 -12.73 -3.55 -2.22
N THR A 31 -12.53 -3.53 -3.53
CA THR A 31 -11.84 -4.58 -4.29
C THR A 31 -10.32 -4.59 -4.08
N ILE A 32 -9.75 -3.55 -3.48
CA ILE A 32 -8.34 -3.52 -3.10
C ILE A 32 -8.22 -4.11 -1.70
N ARG A 33 -7.47 -5.21 -1.59
CA ARG A 33 -7.33 -5.97 -0.34
C ARG A 33 -5.86 -6.17 0.03
N LEU A 34 -5.58 -6.10 1.33
CA LEU A 34 -4.35 -6.54 1.97
C LEU A 34 -4.59 -7.86 2.70
N VAL A 35 -3.55 -8.40 3.33
CA VAL A 35 -3.64 -9.60 4.15
C VAL A 35 -3.47 -9.19 5.60
N ASP A 36 -4.38 -9.61 6.48
CA ASP A 36 -4.32 -9.33 7.91
C ASP A 36 -3.31 -10.23 8.65
N GLU A 37 -3.21 -10.06 9.97
CA GLU A 37 -2.37 -10.92 10.82
C GLU A 37 -2.76 -12.41 10.78
N ASN A 38 -4.05 -12.72 10.61
CA ASN A 38 -4.59 -14.08 10.53
C ASN A 38 -4.36 -14.73 9.16
N GLY A 39 -3.95 -13.95 8.15
CA GLY A 39 -3.83 -14.43 6.77
C GLY A 39 -5.12 -14.29 5.95
N GLU A 40 -6.12 -13.58 6.47
CA GLU A 40 -7.38 -13.32 5.78
C GLU A 40 -7.31 -12.02 4.98
N PRO A 41 -8.02 -11.94 3.83
CA PRO A 41 -8.01 -10.76 3.00
C PRO A 41 -8.88 -9.64 3.63
N ILE A 42 -8.28 -8.49 3.89
CA ILE A 42 -8.96 -7.29 4.43
C ILE A 42 -9.00 -6.17 3.41
N SER A 43 -10.15 -5.51 3.27
CA SER A 43 -10.29 -4.37 2.34
C SER A 43 -9.62 -3.11 2.87
N VAL A 44 -8.97 -2.35 1.98
CA VAL A 44 -8.34 -1.08 2.35
C VAL A 44 -9.34 0.00 2.77
N SER A 45 -10.61 -0.14 2.38
CA SER A 45 -11.66 0.81 2.75
C SER A 45 -12.11 0.70 4.21
N VAL A 46 -11.74 -0.38 4.91
CA VAL A 46 -12.08 -0.61 6.33
C VAL A 46 -10.84 -0.64 7.23
N LEU A 47 -9.66 -0.29 6.70
CA LEU A 47 -8.44 -0.22 7.49
C LEU A 47 -8.50 0.97 8.46
N GLU A 48 -8.13 0.70 9.70
CA GLU A 48 -8.06 1.69 10.77
C GLU A 48 -6.65 1.68 11.42
N PRO A 49 -6.23 2.82 12.01
CA PRO A 49 -4.98 2.86 12.78
C PRO A 49 -4.97 1.81 13.90
N GLY A 50 -3.88 1.05 13.99
CA GLY A 50 -3.72 -0.05 14.96
C GLY A 50 -4.00 -1.44 14.39
N MET A 51 -4.56 -1.53 13.19
CA MET A 51 -4.68 -2.80 12.48
C MET A 51 -3.32 -3.27 11.96
N LYS A 52 -3.08 -4.58 12.02
CA LYS A 52 -1.87 -5.21 11.50
C LYS A 52 -2.15 -5.86 10.16
N VAL A 53 -1.23 -5.65 9.23
CA VAL A 53 -1.26 -6.27 7.90
C VAL A 53 0.09 -6.92 7.63
N LYS A 54 0.07 -7.98 6.83
CA LYS A 54 1.29 -8.64 6.38
C LYS A 54 1.88 -7.87 5.23
N GLY A 55 3.13 -7.42 5.41
CA GLY A 55 3.98 -6.90 4.36
C GLY A 55 5.09 -7.89 4.06
N PHE A 56 5.44 -8.02 2.78
CA PHE A 56 6.70 -8.65 2.40
C PHE A 56 7.72 -7.53 2.18
N ILE A 57 8.69 -7.43 3.09
CA ILE A 57 9.78 -6.45 3.01
C ILE A 57 10.95 -7.14 2.33
N ASP A 58 11.47 -6.51 1.29
CA ASP A 58 12.61 -6.96 0.52
C ASP A 58 13.61 -5.79 0.51
N ASP A 59 14.91 -6.07 0.62
CA ASP A 59 15.96 -5.03 0.68
C ASP A 59 16.06 -4.19 -0.62
N SER A 60 15.41 -4.62 -1.70
CA SER A 60 15.33 -3.89 -2.96
C SER A 60 14.07 -3.00 -3.00
N ALA A 61 14.22 -1.71 -3.31
CA ALA A 61 13.06 -0.86 -3.58
C ALA A 61 12.26 -1.47 -4.75
N ARG A 62 10.94 -1.30 -4.81
CA ARG A 62 10.12 -1.87 -5.91
C ARG A 62 9.26 -0.81 -6.58
N HIS A 63 9.45 -0.60 -7.88
CA HIS A 63 8.55 0.19 -8.72
C HIS A 63 7.67 -0.78 -9.50
N PHE A 64 6.35 -0.76 -9.26
CA PHE A 64 5.39 -1.65 -9.94
C PHE A 64 5.73 -3.16 -9.86
N GLY A 65 6.31 -3.61 -8.74
CA GLY A 65 6.63 -5.03 -8.53
C GLY A 65 7.95 -5.51 -9.14
N MET A 66 8.71 -4.63 -9.79
CA MET A 66 10.10 -4.89 -10.20
C MET A 66 11.06 -4.32 -9.16
N ALA A 67 12.07 -5.10 -8.76
CA ALA A 67 13.17 -4.65 -7.93
C ALA A 67 13.96 -3.56 -8.66
N ILE A 68 14.08 -2.41 -8.02
CA ILE A 68 14.88 -1.25 -8.42
C ILE A 68 15.79 -0.90 -7.25
N ASP A 69 17.08 -0.72 -7.55
CA ASP A 69 18.01 -0.03 -6.65
C ASP A 69 17.73 1.48 -6.78
N GLU A 70 16.85 2.04 -5.97
CA GLU A 70 16.63 3.50 -5.94
C GLU A 70 17.38 4.14 -4.77
N GLN A 71 18.55 4.70 -5.06
CA GLN A 71 19.08 5.86 -4.32
C GLN A 71 18.30 7.10 -4.78
N ILE A 72 17.32 7.55 -3.98
CA ILE A 72 16.69 8.86 -4.18
C ILE A 72 17.55 9.90 -3.47
N ILE A 73 18.33 10.67 -4.24
CA ILE A 73 18.94 11.93 -3.77
C ILE A 73 17.96 13.04 -4.16
N GLU A 74 17.13 13.50 -3.21
CA GLU A 74 16.34 14.72 -3.38
C GLU A 74 17.25 15.96 -3.27
N GLN A 75 17.10 16.90 -4.21
CA GLN A 75 17.67 18.26 -4.16
C GLN A 75 16.68 19.24 -3.56
#